data_AF-A0A3B0XMB2-F1
#
_entry.id   AF-A0A3B0XMB2-F1
#
_cell.length_a   1.000
_cell.length_b   1.000
_cell.length_c   1.000
_cell.angle_alpha   90.00
_cell.angle_beta   90.00
_cell.angle_gamma   90.00
#
_symmetry.space_group_name_H-M   'P 1'
#
loop_
_entity.id
_entity.type
_entity.pdbx_description
1 polymer ?
#
loop_
_entity_poly.entity_id
_entity_poly.type
_entity_poly.pdbx_seq_one_letter_code
_entity_poly.pdbx_strand_id
1 'polypeptide(L)'
;MFEKCIYFNSNALTRQINKIWDDAFKPFGLSPSHAYVLRLVLDQPGISMKQIAEELELAPSTVTRFIDSLINKKFLTRVTDDN
;
A
#
# COMPACT_ATOMS: atom_id res chain seq x y z
N MET A 1 10.93 -10.76 30.22
CA MET A 1 10.19 -11.90 29.64
C MET A 1 10.16 -11.89 28.11
N PHE A 2 10.05 -10.73 27.43
CA PHE A 2 9.99 -10.66 25.96
C PHE A 2 11.05 -9.78 25.28
N GLU A 3 12.09 -9.34 26.01
CA GLU A 3 13.09 -8.35 25.55
C GLU A 3 13.85 -8.72 24.27
N LYS A 4 13.74 -9.97 23.81
CA LYS A 4 14.35 -10.47 22.57
C LYS A 4 13.37 -11.25 21.68
N CYS A 5 12.06 -11.13 21.91
CA CYS A 5 11.07 -11.81 21.09
C CYS A 5 10.83 -10.99 19.81
N ILE A 6 11.30 -11.53 18.67
CA ILE A 6 11.17 -10.84 17.37
C ILE A 6 9.70 -10.54 17.03
N TYR A 7 8.76 -11.41 17.41
CA TYR A 7 7.34 -11.16 17.19
C TYR A 7 6.87 -9.86 17.87
N PHE A 8 7.14 -9.69 19.17
CA PHE A 8 6.71 -8.49 19.90
C PHE A 8 7.51 -7.25 19.46
N ASN A 9 8.82 -7.41 19.23
CA ASN A 9 9.69 -6.31 18.80
C ASN A 9 9.32 -5.82 17.39
N SER A 10 9.10 -6.72 16.43
CA SER A 10 8.65 -6.36 15.08
C SER A 10 7.28 -5.69 15.11
N ASN A 11 6.32 -6.19 15.89
CA ASN A 11 5.02 -5.52 16.02
C ASN A 11 5.14 -4.11 16.65
N ALA A 12 6.02 -3.93 17.64
CA ALA A 12 6.28 -2.62 18.23
C ALA A 12 6.92 -1.66 17.21
N LEU A 13 7.85 -2.16 16.40
CA LEU A 13 8.48 -1.42 15.32
C LEU A 13 7.46 -1.05 14.23
N THR A 14 6.63 -2.00 13.79
CA THR A 14 5.56 -1.76 12.80
C THR A 14 4.63 -0.64 13.23
N ARG A 15 4.22 -0.58 14.51
CA ARG A 15 3.37 0.51 15.00
C ARG A 15 4.08 1.87 14.94
N GLN A 16 5.37 1.93 15.26
CA GLN A 16 6.14 3.17 15.19
C GLN A 16 6.33 3.64 13.73
N ILE A 17 6.66 2.70 12.83
CA ILE A 17 6.80 2.99 11.40
C ILE A 17 5.47 3.46 10.82
N ASN A 18 4.36 2.76 11.13
CA ASN A 18 3.03 3.16 10.66
C ASN A 18 2.67 4.56 11.13
N LYS A 19 2.96 4.92 12.39
CA LYS A 19 2.72 6.28 12.89
C LYS A 19 3.44 7.35 12.07
N ILE A 20 4.71 7.12 11.72
CA ILE A 20 5.51 8.06 10.91
C ILE A 20 4.85 8.27 9.54
N TRP A 21 4.49 7.18 8.87
CA TRP A 21 3.88 7.27 7.54
C TRP A 21 2.44 7.76 7.56
N ASP A 22 1.66 7.41 8.58
CA ASP A 22 0.32 7.94 8.79
C ASP A 22 0.39 9.47 8.91
N ASP A 23 1.29 9.98 9.75
CA ASP A 23 1.49 11.43 9.93
C ASP A 23 1.96 12.10 8.63
N ALA A 24 2.84 11.45 7.86
CA ALA A 24 3.33 11.96 6.57
C ALA A 24 2.24 12.00 5.48
N PHE A 25 1.35 11.01 5.43
CA PHE A 25 0.30 10.91 4.41
C PHE A 25 -1.04 11.53 4.79
N LYS A 26 -1.22 11.87 6.08
CA LYS A 26 -2.41 12.54 6.60
C LYS A 26 -2.81 13.81 5.83
N PRO A 27 -1.90 14.72 5.44
CA PRO A 27 -2.27 15.92 4.67
C PRO A 27 -2.88 15.60 3.30
N PHE A 28 -2.56 14.44 2.73
CA PHE A 28 -3.09 13.98 1.44
C PHE A 28 -4.36 13.14 1.59
N GLY A 29 -4.83 12.90 2.82
CA GLY A 29 -5.97 12.04 3.10
C GLY A 29 -5.76 10.59 2.63
N LEU A 30 -4.51 10.12 2.64
CA LEU A 30 -4.11 8.76 2.25
C LEU A 30 -3.61 7.99 3.47
N SER A 31 -3.89 6.69 3.51
CA SER A 31 -3.17 5.79 4.41
C SER A 31 -1.85 5.35 3.74
N PRO A 32 -0.85 4.92 4.53
CA PRO A 32 0.43 4.44 4.01
C PRO A 32 0.26 3.38 2.92
N SER A 33 -0.64 2.41 3.12
CA SER A 33 -0.87 1.35 2.14
C SER A 33 -1.35 1.87 0.78
N HIS A 34 -2.25 2.85 0.77
CA HIS A 34 -2.69 3.49 -0.48
C HIS A 34 -1.55 4.29 -1.12
N ALA A 35 -0.74 4.97 -0.31
CA ALA A 35 0.39 5.75 -0.81
C ALA A 35 1.48 4.87 -1.42
N TYR A 36 1.75 3.68 -0.86
CA TYR A 36 2.69 2.71 -1.44
C TYR A 36 2.21 2.17 -2.79
N VAL A 37 0.92 1.85 -2.92
CA VAL A 37 0.34 1.46 -4.22
C VAL A 37 0.53 2.58 -5.25
N LEU A 38 0.21 3.83 -4.87
CA LEU A 38 0.38 4.97 -5.76
C LEU A 38 1.85 5.18 -6.15
N ARG A 39 2.78 5.04 -5.20
CA ARG A 39 4.22 5.16 -5.46
C ARG A 39 4.72 4.08 -6.40
N LEU A 40 4.26 2.84 -6.26
CA LEU A 40 4.61 1.74 -7.14
C LEU A 40 4.10 1.98 -8.57
N VAL A 41 2.88 2.48 -8.74
CA VAL A 41 2.33 2.82 -10.06
C VAL A 41 3.07 4.00 -10.70
N LEU A 42 3.52 4.98 -9.90
CA LEU A 42 4.34 6.09 -10.41
C LEU A 42 5.73 5.64 -10.86
N ASP A 43 6.33 4.68 -10.16
CA ASP A 43 7.61 4.08 -10.53
C ASP A 43 7.48 3.18 -11.77
N GLN A 44 6.37 2.44 -11.87
CA GLN A 44 6.09 1.51 -12.96
C GLN A 44 4.69 1.78 -13.55
N PRO A 45 4.53 2.82 -14.41
CA PRO A 45 3.26 3.11 -15.05
C PRO A 45 2.77 1.91 -15.87
N GLY A 46 1.49 1.57 -15.72
CA GLY A 46 0.89 0.41 -16.40
C GLY A 46 1.12 -0.94 -15.70
N ILE A 47 1.73 -0.97 -14.51
CA ILE A 47 1.86 -2.18 -13.70
C ILE A 47 0.51 -2.86 -13.46
N SER A 48 0.47 -4.19 -13.65
CA SER A 48 -0.75 -4.97 -13.47
C SER A 48 -1.10 -5.17 -12.00
N MET A 49 -2.37 -5.44 -11.70
CA MET A 49 -2.82 -5.75 -10.33
C MET A 49 -2.12 -6.97 -9.72
N LYS A 50 -1.81 -7.95 -10.57
CA LYS A 50 -1.07 -9.15 -10.16
C LYS A 50 0.34 -8.79 -9.70
N GLN A 51 1.04 -7.97 -10.47
CA GLN A 51 2.38 -7.51 -10.10
C GLN A 51 2.36 -6.63 -8.85
N ILE A 52 1.35 -5.75 -8.67
CA ILE A 52 1.20 -4.98 -7.43
C ILE A 52 1.04 -5.90 -6.22
N ALA A 53 0.26 -6.98 -6.35
CA ALA A 53 0.06 -7.95 -5.28
C ALA A 53 1.36 -8.69 -4.91
N GLU A 54 2.14 -9.06 -5.92
CA GLU A 54 3.44 -9.72 -5.74
C GLU A 54 4.46 -8.79 -5.09
N GLU A 55 4.63 -7.56 -5.62
CA GLU A 55 5.63 -6.59 -5.15
C GLU A 55 5.37 -6.11 -3.71
N LEU A 56 4.11 -5.96 -3.32
CA LEU A 56 3.73 -5.51 -1.98
C LEU A 56 3.42 -6.66 -1.01
N GLU A 57 3.58 -7.91 -1.46
CA GLU A 57 3.21 -9.12 -0.70
C GLU A 57 1.77 -9.06 -0.14
N LEU A 58 0.83 -8.57 -0.95
CA LEU A 58 -0.57 -8.40 -0.58
C LEU A 58 -1.46 -9.46 -1.21
N ALA A 59 -2.49 -9.88 -0.48
CA ALA A 59 -3.56 -10.69 -1.06
C ALA A 59 -4.26 -9.92 -2.19
N PRO A 60 -4.68 -10.58 -3.30
CA PRO A 60 -5.35 -9.92 -4.43
C PRO A 60 -6.58 -9.10 -4.01
N SER A 61 -7.37 -9.60 -3.06
CA SER A 61 -8.54 -8.88 -2.52
C SER A 61 -8.19 -7.55 -1.85
N THR A 62 -7.05 -7.48 -1.18
CA THR A 62 -6.54 -6.25 -0.55
C THR A 62 -6.09 -5.25 -1.60
N VAL A 63 -5.39 -5.70 -2.64
CA VAL A 63 -4.95 -4.85 -3.76
C VAL A 63 -6.15 -4.25 -4.48
N THR A 64 -7.15 -5.06 -4.83
CA THR A 64 -8.38 -4.58 -5.48
C THR A 64 -9.02 -3.46 -4.65
N ARG A 65 -9.21 -3.68 -3.33
CA ARG A 65 -9.79 -2.68 -2.44
C ARG A 65 -8.97 -1.38 -2.39
N PHE A 66 -7.64 -1.47 -2.35
CA PHE A 66 -6.77 -0.29 -2.31
C PHE A 66 -6.81 0.48 -3.64
N ILE A 67 -6.79 -0.23 -4.77
CA ILE A 67 -6.87 0.40 -6.09
C ILE A 67 -8.24 1.06 -6.28
N ASP A 68 -9.34 0.40 -5.92
CA ASP A 68 -10.68 0.98 -6.04
C ASP A 68 -10.84 2.25 -5.18
N SER A 69 -10.28 2.24 -3.96
CA SER A 69 -10.21 3.43 -3.10
C SER A 69 -9.45 4.60 -3.76
N LEU A 70 -8.31 4.30 -4.41
CA LEU A 70 -7.51 5.30 -5.12
C LEU A 70 -8.17 5.81 -6.40
N ILE A 71 -8.86 4.94 -7.16
CA ILE A 71 -9.66 5.33 -8.33
C ILE A 71 -10.82 6.24 -7.91
N ASN A 72 -11.52 5.92 -6.82
CA ASN A 72 -12.59 6.75 -6.27
C ASN A 72 -12.10 8.15 -5.88
N LYS A 73 -10.86 8.23 -5.36
CA LYS A 73 -10.16 9.49 -5.07
C LYS A 73 -9.55 10.16 -6.31
N LYS A 74 -9.71 9.60 -7.51
CA LYS A 74 -9.19 10.09 -8.80
C LYS A 74 -7.66 10.13 -8.91
N PHE A 75 -6.95 9.32 -8.11
CA PHE A 75 -5.50 9.20 -8.19
C PHE A 75 -5.02 8.18 -9.21
N LEU A 76 -5.86 7.18 -9.53
CA LEU A 76 -5.54 6.12 -10.48
C LEU A 76 -6.67 5.98 -11.51
N THR A 77 -6.30 5.45 -12.67
CA THR A 77 -7.23 5.00 -13.71
C THR A 77 -6.90 3.56 -14.06
N ARG A 78 -7.92 2.72 -14.25
CA ARG A 78 -7.75 1.36 -14.76
C ARG A 78 -7.92 1.41 -16.28
N VAL A 79 -6.97 0.82 -16.99
CA VAL A 79 -7.06 0.58 -18.44
C VAL A 79 -7.19 -0.93 -18.61
N THR A 80 -8.20 -1.38 -19.34
CA THR A 80 -8.24 -2.75 -19.84
C THR A 80 -7.44 -2.78 -21.14
N ASP A 81 -6.53 -3.73 -21.26
CA ASP A 81 -5.97 -4.05 -22.58
C ASP A 81 -7.11 -4.67 -23.40
N ASP A 82 -7.74 -3.86 -24.24
CA ASP A 82 -8.65 -4.33 -25.27
C ASP A 82 -7.78 -4.91 -26.41
N ASN A 83 -7.48 -6.20 -26.31
CA ASN A 83 -7.09 -7.04 -27.44
C ASN A 83 -8.27 -7.93 -27.85
#